data_AF-A0A653J3K3-F1
#
_entry.id   AF-A0A653J3K3-F1
#
_cell.length_a   1.000
_cell.length_b   1.000
_cell.length_c   1.000
_cell.angle_alpha   90.00
_cell.angle_beta   90.00
_cell.angle_gamma   90.00
#
_symmetry.space_group_name_H-M   'P 1'
#
loop_
_entity.id
_entity.type
_entity.pdbx_description
1 polymer ?
#
loop_
_entity_poly.entity_id
_entity_poly.type
_entity_poly.pdbx_seq_one_letter_code
_entity_poly.pdbx_strand_id
1 'polypeptide(L)'
;MMKYGVKSKSMMMLLPLLAACSGSDGDTLAASTPQLDTAVASQGVTQPAAAVKPLSDFDVWAKRLMADRMSPIVAAAGDFSIGWIGADSRAANVVVRAPRVADKATVQIAVPAAGADATPLFQAALTQLKKQGGGTLKVAPGEYVFRSLSGGSHFPIIKMADVDIQADNAHFVFQNDADGIFIQDSQRIRIHGAKIRDSRVLSGSGHIKLINGEKRLVLDQPLPGGLSVVGVGPVNEGIHNFFQNRLRAVFFPGGKQATTTDNVTFSATDFAPFPDGQAVVVKYTYYGNRAVYVRDSYTGTSEDIVLDGVRIGSIGGIGVLIKSRGRGFAIQNSSFSADAGRPFGTNFDGIHVIAAAGDILIRGNSILHTGDDPINLRSIIHKVTALDKNSVTINNDARLVRLGDELAFFNKDGDYLGRRVVTSAPAIGNSDTVTFGLAAGEPNTEAAYVRDINMTPRRFAVVNNTIAETVGRGMLIQVANGLIQGNTLRNLPRTAIRLLTSYDPWLEGAGAINVRITNNTIEGGRAELGFNYVTGIITSLGEVVSAKIPTNFHNGPLKIDGNKFVAPNTACLALYNAKDVVEQNNTCG
;
A
#
# COMPACT_ATOMS: atom_id res chain seq x y z
N MET A 1 -55.67 -26.23 -29.99
CA MET A 1 -55.69 -24.75 -29.91
C MET A 1 -55.41 -24.33 -28.48
N MET A 2 -54.61 -23.26 -28.28
CA MET A 2 -54.17 -22.63 -27.00
C MET A 2 -53.19 -23.46 -26.13
N LYS A 3 -51.86 -23.20 -26.14
CA LYS A 3 -51.06 -22.14 -25.51
C LYS A 3 -51.16 -22.08 -23.98
N TYR A 4 -50.12 -22.54 -23.28
CA TYR A 4 -49.50 -21.85 -22.14
C TYR A 4 -48.00 -22.20 -22.10
N GLY A 5 -47.16 -21.18 -22.26
CA GLY A 5 -45.70 -21.27 -22.16
C GLY A 5 -45.24 -20.77 -20.79
N VAL A 6 -44.40 -21.56 -20.13
CA VAL A 6 -43.67 -21.13 -18.92
C VAL A 6 -42.33 -20.55 -19.38
N LYS A 7 -42.17 -19.22 -19.29
CA LYS A 7 -40.87 -18.57 -19.35
C LYS A 7 -40.34 -18.41 -17.92
N SER A 8 -39.39 -19.26 -17.55
CA SER A 8 -38.47 -19.00 -16.44
C SER A 8 -37.60 -17.80 -16.83
N LYS A 9 -37.73 -16.68 -16.13
CA LYS A 9 -36.74 -15.60 -16.14
C LYS A 9 -35.75 -15.87 -15.02
N SER A 10 -34.61 -16.47 -15.35
CA SER A 10 -33.41 -16.38 -14.51
C SER A 10 -32.94 -14.93 -14.53
N MET A 11 -33.19 -14.22 -13.44
CA MET A 11 -32.69 -12.88 -13.20
C MET A 11 -31.21 -13.00 -12.80
N MET A 12 -30.34 -12.85 -13.80
CA MET A 12 -28.89 -12.78 -13.62
C MET A 12 -28.58 -11.42 -12.95
N MET A 13 -28.54 -11.40 -11.62
CA MET A 13 -27.99 -10.27 -10.86
C MET A 13 -26.49 -10.18 -11.21
N LEU A 14 -26.11 -9.18 -12.00
CA LEU A 14 -24.73 -8.71 -12.06
C LEU A 14 -24.37 -8.16 -10.67
N LEU A 15 -23.63 -8.93 -9.88
CA LEU A 15 -22.91 -8.40 -8.73
C LEU A 15 -21.79 -7.48 -9.24
N PRO A 16 -21.56 -6.31 -8.61
CA PRO A 16 -20.35 -5.55 -8.85
C PRO A 16 -19.15 -6.32 -8.26
N LEU A 17 -18.42 -7.02 -9.14
CA LEU A 17 -17.04 -7.42 -8.89
C LEU A 17 -16.12 -6.19 -9.11
N LEU A 18 -15.04 -6.08 -8.31
CA LEU A 18 -13.96 -5.06 -8.38
C LEU A 18 -14.41 -3.69 -7.77
N ALA A 19 -13.66 -2.89 -7.02
CA ALA A 19 -12.24 -2.78 -6.70
C ALA A 19 -12.08 -1.94 -5.39
N ALA A 20 -11.37 -2.38 -4.35
CA ALA A 20 -10.74 -1.50 -3.36
C ALA A 20 -9.25 -1.83 -3.40
N CYS A 21 -8.44 -0.83 -3.76
CA CYS A 21 -6.96 -0.82 -3.93
C CYS A 21 -6.44 -0.75 -5.39
N SER A 22 -6.91 0.19 -6.22
CA SER A 22 -6.06 0.85 -7.25
C SER A 22 -6.87 1.83 -8.10
N GLY A 23 -6.32 3.02 -8.36
CA GLY A 23 -6.71 3.83 -9.52
C GLY A 23 -7.28 5.24 -9.25
N SER A 24 -6.78 5.96 -8.24
CA SER A 24 -6.61 7.42 -8.27
C SER A 24 -6.07 7.89 -6.93
N ASP A 25 -4.74 7.89 -6.78
CA ASP A 25 -4.07 8.56 -5.67
C ASP A 25 -4.17 10.09 -5.89
N GLY A 26 -5.36 10.69 -5.68
CA GLY A 26 -5.62 12.11 -5.36
C GLY A 26 -4.89 13.27 -6.08
N ASP A 27 -4.09 13.05 -7.12
CA ASP A 27 -3.31 14.07 -7.81
C ASP A 27 -4.17 14.72 -8.91
N THR A 28 -5.08 15.64 -8.56
CA THR A 28 -5.76 16.50 -9.56
C THR A 28 -5.60 17.98 -9.25
N LEU A 29 -4.65 18.64 -9.92
CA LEU A 29 -4.67 20.07 -10.20
C LEU A 29 -4.90 20.24 -11.71
N ALA A 30 -5.97 20.94 -12.08
CA ALA A 30 -6.50 21.05 -13.44
C ALA A 30 -5.73 22.06 -14.31
N ALA A 31 -5.54 21.74 -15.60
CA ALA A 31 -5.42 22.72 -16.68
C ALA A 31 -5.69 22.08 -18.07
N SER A 32 -6.25 22.89 -18.97
CA SER A 32 -7.00 22.60 -20.21
C SER A 32 -6.21 22.24 -21.48
N THR A 33 -6.88 21.50 -22.38
CA THR A 33 -6.53 21.05 -23.74
C THR A 33 -6.53 22.18 -24.81
N PRO A 34 -5.89 22.00 -25.99
CA PRO A 34 -6.61 21.47 -27.17
C PRO A 34 -5.82 20.52 -28.13
N GLN A 35 -6.46 19.38 -28.42
CA GLN A 35 -6.81 18.70 -29.70
C GLN A 35 -5.94 18.78 -30.99
N LEU A 36 -6.07 17.68 -31.78
CA LEU A 36 -5.76 17.40 -33.22
C LEU A 36 -4.66 16.31 -33.37
N ASP A 37 -4.69 15.31 -34.25
CA ASP A 37 -5.67 14.84 -35.24
C ASP A 37 -5.34 13.37 -35.60
N THR A 38 -6.32 12.63 -36.12
CA THR A 38 -6.31 11.18 -36.40
C THR A 38 -5.90 10.78 -37.83
N ALA A 39 -5.62 9.47 -37.98
CA ALA A 39 -5.47 8.64 -39.19
C ALA A 39 -3.99 8.40 -39.61
N VAL A 40 -3.54 7.17 -39.90
CA VAL A 40 -4.08 6.21 -40.88
C VAL A 40 -3.70 4.77 -40.51
N ALA A 41 -4.61 3.85 -40.82
CA ALA A 41 -4.48 2.41 -40.70
C ALA A 41 -3.89 1.74 -41.96
N SER A 42 -3.51 0.47 -41.75
CA SER A 42 -3.42 -0.66 -42.69
C SER A 42 -2.03 -1.07 -43.17
N GLN A 43 -1.55 -2.21 -42.67
CA GLN A 43 -0.85 -3.21 -43.46
C GLN A 43 -1.20 -4.62 -42.96
N GLY A 44 -1.53 -5.50 -43.90
CA GLY A 44 -1.86 -6.89 -43.68
C GLY A 44 -0.64 -7.83 -43.82
N VAL A 45 -0.59 -8.79 -42.91
CA VAL A 45 -0.21 -10.22 -43.01
C VAL A 45 1.04 -10.62 -43.82
N THR A 46 2.01 -11.25 -43.15
CA THR A 46 2.46 -12.64 -43.44
C THR A 46 3.48 -13.16 -42.40
N GLN A 47 3.19 -14.33 -41.83
CA GLN A 47 4.10 -15.25 -41.10
C GLN A 47 4.53 -16.37 -42.08
N PRO A 48 5.39 -17.38 -41.76
CA PRO A 48 6.15 -17.66 -40.52
C PRO A 48 7.60 -18.16 -40.74
N ALA A 49 8.38 -18.33 -39.66
CA ALA A 49 9.16 -19.56 -39.42
C ALA A 49 9.59 -19.67 -37.95
N ALA A 50 9.57 -20.90 -37.44
CA ALA A 50 9.54 -21.27 -36.03
C ALA A 50 10.90 -21.72 -35.45
N ALA A 51 11.04 -21.62 -34.12
CA ALA A 51 11.55 -22.68 -33.24
C ALA A 51 11.18 -22.35 -31.78
N VAL A 52 10.48 -23.27 -31.09
CA VAL A 52 9.97 -23.08 -29.73
C VAL A 52 11.05 -23.43 -28.67
N LYS A 53 11.37 -22.38 -27.88
CA LYS A 53 11.76 -22.23 -26.46
C LYS A 53 12.41 -23.38 -25.65
N PRO A 54 13.57 -23.12 -25.00
CA PRO A 54 13.99 -23.88 -23.81
C PRO A 54 13.22 -23.42 -22.54
N LEU A 55 13.25 -24.26 -21.51
CA LEU A 55 12.45 -24.24 -20.27
C LEU A 55 12.34 -22.88 -19.49
N SER A 56 11.11 -22.57 -19.05
CA SER A 56 10.63 -21.78 -17.88
C SER A 56 10.94 -20.27 -17.72
N ASP A 57 10.06 -19.41 -18.24
CA ASP A 57 10.09 -17.94 -18.10
C ASP A 57 10.07 -17.42 -16.64
N PHE A 58 9.38 -18.12 -15.71
CA PHE A 58 9.34 -17.72 -14.29
C PHE A 58 10.70 -17.82 -13.59
N ASP A 59 11.49 -18.87 -13.85
CA ASP A 59 12.76 -19.08 -13.14
C ASP A 59 13.78 -17.99 -13.45
N VAL A 60 13.75 -17.48 -14.69
CA VAL A 60 14.59 -16.34 -15.11
C VAL A 60 14.21 -15.10 -14.31
N TRP A 61 12.91 -14.81 -14.19
CA TRP A 61 12.41 -13.69 -13.41
C TRP A 61 12.72 -13.83 -11.91
N ALA A 62 12.44 -14.99 -11.33
CA ALA A 62 12.72 -15.27 -9.93
C ALA A 62 14.22 -15.15 -9.62
N LYS A 63 15.09 -15.72 -10.47
CA LYS A 63 16.55 -15.60 -10.33
C LYS A 63 17.01 -14.14 -10.34
N ARG A 64 16.42 -13.30 -11.20
CA ARG A 64 16.73 -11.86 -11.25
C ARG A 64 16.35 -11.16 -9.95
N LEU A 65 15.16 -11.40 -9.42
CA LEU A 65 14.71 -10.77 -8.17
C LEU A 65 15.49 -11.28 -6.95
N MET A 66 15.91 -12.55 -6.94
CA MET A 66 16.75 -13.13 -5.88
C MET A 66 18.23 -12.71 -5.93
N ALA A 67 18.68 -12.06 -7.00
CA ALA A 67 20.07 -11.62 -7.13
C ALA A 67 20.42 -10.58 -6.06
N ASP A 68 19.48 -9.68 -5.78
CA ASP A 68 19.63 -8.56 -4.84
C ASP A 68 19.07 -8.93 -3.47
N ARG A 69 19.64 -9.96 -2.84
CA ARG A 69 19.25 -10.41 -1.48
C ARG A 69 20.05 -9.77 -0.35
N MET A 70 21.29 -9.36 -0.62
CA MET A 70 22.15 -8.63 0.32
C MET A 70 22.06 -7.12 0.10
N SER A 71 21.76 -6.34 1.13
CA SER A 71 21.82 -4.88 1.10
C SER A 71 23.13 -4.44 0.43
N PRO A 72 23.11 -3.45 -0.47
CA PRO A 72 24.32 -2.94 -1.11
C PRO A 72 25.22 -2.18 -0.13
N ILE A 73 24.82 -2.06 1.14
CA ILE A 73 25.50 -1.31 2.17
C ILE A 73 25.77 -2.22 3.37
N VAL A 74 26.97 -2.08 3.93
CA VAL A 74 27.34 -2.70 5.19
C VAL A 74 26.83 -1.82 6.34
N ALA A 75 26.11 -2.42 7.28
CA ALA A 75 25.61 -1.71 8.46
C ALA A 75 26.76 -1.13 9.29
N ALA A 76 26.66 0.14 9.65
CA ALA A 76 27.50 0.78 10.65
C ALA A 76 26.84 0.70 12.04
N ALA A 77 27.61 1.04 13.09
CA ALA A 77 27.04 1.19 14.42
C ALA A 77 25.93 2.26 14.42
N GLY A 78 24.77 1.93 15.00
CA GLY A 78 23.59 2.79 15.02
C GLY A 78 22.65 2.63 13.82
N ASP A 79 23.06 1.94 12.75
CA ASP A 79 22.18 1.64 11.63
C ASP A 79 21.12 0.58 12.03
N PHE A 80 19.99 0.62 11.34
CA PHE A 80 18.89 -0.31 11.54
C PHE A 80 19.05 -1.47 10.56
N SER A 81 19.38 -2.65 11.07
CA SER A 81 19.64 -3.81 10.22
C SER A 81 19.14 -5.12 10.82
N ILE A 82 18.93 -6.10 9.95
CA ILE A 82 18.68 -7.50 10.30
C ILE A 82 19.10 -8.39 9.14
N GLY A 83 19.68 -9.55 9.46
CA GLY A 83 20.03 -10.60 8.50
C GLY A 83 19.25 -11.88 8.76
N TRP A 84 19.02 -12.68 7.71
CA TRP A 84 18.34 -13.96 7.79
C TRP A 84 18.78 -14.91 6.68
N ILE A 85 18.30 -16.16 6.76
CA ILE A 85 18.40 -17.15 5.68
C ILE A 85 17.06 -17.22 4.95
N GLY A 86 17.08 -16.92 3.66
CA GLY A 86 15.92 -16.92 2.77
C GLY A 86 15.33 -18.31 2.52
N ALA A 87 14.24 -18.36 1.76
CA ALA A 87 13.62 -19.61 1.31
C ALA A 87 14.54 -20.40 0.36
N ASP A 88 15.40 -19.70 -0.37
CA ASP A 88 16.44 -20.26 -1.23
C ASP A 88 17.69 -20.75 -0.45
N SER A 89 17.62 -20.78 0.89
CA SER A 89 18.71 -21.19 1.79
C SER A 89 19.97 -20.33 1.72
N ARG A 90 19.90 -19.12 1.15
CA ARG A 90 21.02 -18.17 1.12
C ARG A 90 20.79 -17.03 2.10
N ALA A 91 21.89 -16.40 2.53
CA ALA A 91 21.83 -15.22 3.37
C ALA A 91 21.21 -14.03 2.63
N ALA A 92 20.43 -13.24 3.37
CA ALA A 92 19.83 -11.98 2.97
C ALA A 92 19.87 -11.01 4.16
N ASN A 93 19.82 -9.70 3.90
CA ASN A 93 19.74 -8.68 4.96
C ASN A 93 19.10 -7.39 4.46
N VAL A 94 18.63 -6.56 5.40
CA VAL A 94 18.25 -5.16 5.19
C VAL A 94 19.18 -4.26 6.00
N VAL A 95 19.48 -3.07 5.48
CA VAL A 95 20.21 -2.01 6.20
C VAL A 95 19.58 -0.65 5.87
N VAL A 96 19.16 0.07 6.91
CA VAL A 96 18.69 1.45 6.83
C VAL A 96 19.62 2.32 7.65
N ARG A 97 20.24 3.32 7.03
CA ARG A 97 21.23 4.16 7.72
C ARG A 97 20.59 5.12 8.70
N ALA A 98 21.24 5.31 9.85
CA ALA A 98 20.87 6.38 10.77
C ALA A 98 21.38 7.76 10.28
N PRO A 99 20.76 8.87 10.71
CA PRO A 99 21.30 10.22 10.56
C PRO A 99 22.68 10.36 11.22
N ARG A 100 23.61 11.04 10.54
CA ARG A 100 24.94 11.35 11.07
C ARG A 100 24.95 12.75 11.68
N VAL A 101 24.64 12.85 12.98
CA VAL A 101 24.39 14.14 13.67
C VAL A 101 25.33 14.46 14.84
N ALA A 102 26.26 13.58 15.21
CA ALA A 102 27.07 13.70 16.43
C ALA A 102 27.81 15.05 16.58
N ASP A 103 28.30 15.61 15.48
CA ASP A 103 29.04 16.89 15.45
C ASP A 103 28.27 18.01 14.75
N LYS A 104 26.94 17.83 14.58
CA LYS A 104 26.09 18.79 13.88
C LYS A 104 25.28 19.64 14.85
N ALA A 105 24.75 20.74 14.33
CA ALA A 105 23.97 21.68 15.12
C ALA A 105 22.74 21.03 15.75
N THR A 106 22.36 21.54 16.92
CA THR A 106 21.09 21.22 17.57
C THR A 106 20.20 22.46 17.57
N VAL A 107 19.00 22.33 17.03
CA VAL A 107 17.95 23.35 17.10
C VAL A 107 16.88 22.87 18.06
N GLN A 108 16.43 23.74 18.97
CA GLN A 108 15.38 23.42 19.93
C GLN A 108 14.10 24.18 19.60
N ILE A 109 12.96 23.50 19.68
CA ILE A 109 11.63 24.11 19.57
C ILE A 109 10.92 23.97 20.91
N ALA A 110 10.54 25.11 21.49
CA ALA A 110 9.65 25.18 22.65
C ALA A 110 8.19 24.98 22.22
N VAL A 111 7.34 24.59 23.17
CA VAL A 111 5.89 24.48 22.95
C VAL A 111 5.34 25.87 22.64
N PRO A 112 4.59 26.07 21.54
CA PRO A 112 3.95 27.34 21.25
C PRO A 112 2.83 27.65 22.26
N ALA A 113 2.34 28.90 22.24
CA ALA A 113 1.12 29.24 22.97
C ALA A 113 -0.05 28.33 22.55
N ALA A 114 -0.93 28.00 23.49
CA ALA A 114 -2.04 27.06 23.24
C ALA A 114 -2.87 27.47 22.00
N GLY A 115 -3.07 26.52 21.09
CA GLY A 115 -3.84 26.72 19.86
C GLY A 115 -3.14 27.52 18.74
N ALA A 116 -1.94 28.06 19.00
CA ALA A 116 -1.13 28.74 17.98
C ALA A 116 -0.61 27.74 16.93
N ASP A 117 -0.43 28.23 15.71
CA ASP A 117 0.07 27.44 14.61
C ASP A 117 1.57 27.17 14.75
N ALA A 118 1.95 25.90 14.83
CA ALA A 118 3.33 25.44 14.97
C ALA A 118 4.10 25.44 13.64
N THR A 119 3.42 25.46 12.49
CA THR A 119 4.06 25.35 11.17
C THR A 119 5.24 26.31 10.97
N PRO A 120 5.15 27.62 11.30
CA PRO A 120 6.27 28.55 11.12
C PRO A 120 7.50 28.22 11.98
N LEU A 121 7.29 27.70 13.19
CA LEU A 121 8.37 27.32 14.11
C LEU A 121 9.18 26.16 13.54
N PHE A 122 8.49 25.13 13.06
CA PHE A 122 9.14 23.98 12.43
C PHE A 122 9.82 24.35 11.12
N GLN A 123 9.19 25.20 10.30
CA GLN A 123 9.80 25.66 9.04
C GLN A 123 11.09 26.46 9.29
N ALA A 124 11.12 27.33 10.29
CA ALA A 124 12.32 28.08 10.67
C ALA A 124 13.44 27.13 11.14
N ALA A 125 13.12 26.16 11.99
CA ALA A 125 14.08 25.20 12.50
C ALA A 125 14.66 24.30 11.40
N LEU A 126 13.82 23.76 10.50
CA LEU A 126 14.29 22.98 9.36
C LEU A 126 15.14 23.81 8.41
N THR A 127 14.78 25.08 8.18
CA THR A 127 15.59 25.98 7.35
C THR A 127 16.99 26.17 7.96
N GLN A 128 17.08 26.32 9.28
CA GLN A 128 18.36 26.43 9.98
C GLN A 128 19.19 25.15 9.84
N LEU A 129 18.60 23.98 10.12
CA LEU A 129 19.29 22.69 9.96
C LEU A 129 19.74 22.45 8.52
N LYS A 130 18.91 22.83 7.53
CA LYS A 130 19.27 22.72 6.12
C LYS A 130 20.49 23.56 5.76
N LYS A 131 20.56 24.81 6.24
CA LYS A 131 21.73 25.69 6.05
C LYS A 131 23.00 25.13 6.69
N GLN A 132 22.85 24.31 7.74
CA GLN A 132 23.94 23.67 8.47
C GLN A 132 24.29 22.27 7.95
N GLY A 133 23.63 21.79 6.88
CA GLY A 133 23.89 20.48 6.29
C GLY A 133 23.35 19.30 7.13
N GLY A 134 22.31 19.55 7.94
CA GLY A 134 21.68 18.56 8.84
C GLY A 134 21.87 18.90 10.31
N GLY A 135 21.50 17.96 11.19
CA GLY A 135 21.63 18.09 12.64
C GLY A 135 20.44 17.54 13.40
N THR A 136 20.33 17.93 14.67
CA THR A 136 19.27 17.45 15.57
C THR A 136 18.22 18.53 15.77
N LEU A 137 16.96 18.19 15.55
CA LEU A 137 15.82 18.98 15.99
C LEU A 137 15.27 18.39 17.30
N LYS A 138 15.45 19.09 18.42
CA LYS A 138 14.85 18.71 19.70
C LYS A 138 13.52 19.45 19.89
N VAL A 139 12.43 18.70 19.97
CA VAL A 139 11.09 19.22 20.18
C VAL A 139 10.71 18.99 21.64
N ALA A 140 10.35 20.06 22.34
CA ALA A 140 9.89 19.94 23.73
C ALA A 140 8.60 19.11 23.82
N PRO A 141 8.37 18.37 24.92
CA PRO A 141 7.08 17.71 25.15
C PRO A 141 5.93 18.72 25.19
N GLY A 142 4.83 18.45 24.48
CA GLY A 142 3.68 19.34 24.43
C GLY A 142 2.84 19.20 23.17
N GLU A 143 1.79 20.01 23.04
CA GLU A 143 0.92 20.01 21.86
C GLU A 143 1.40 21.03 20.81
N TYR A 144 1.44 20.59 19.56
CA TYR A 144 1.81 21.37 18.38
C TYR A 144 0.71 21.25 17.34
N VAL A 145 -0.07 22.31 17.19
CA VAL A 145 -1.17 22.37 16.21
C VAL A 145 -0.62 22.91 14.90
N PHE A 146 -0.74 22.17 13.81
CA PHE A 146 -0.33 22.59 12.48
C PHE A 146 -1.58 22.97 11.67
N ARG A 147 -1.73 24.24 11.36
CA ARG A 147 -2.89 24.78 10.61
C ARG A 147 -2.51 25.17 9.20
N SER A 148 -1.48 25.99 9.07
CA SER A 148 -1.00 26.41 7.75
C SER A 148 -0.27 25.27 7.05
N LEU A 149 -0.28 25.36 5.72
CA LEU A 149 0.44 24.46 4.83
C LEU A 149 1.71 25.15 4.35
N SER A 150 2.79 24.39 4.27
CA SER A 150 4.04 24.79 3.63
C SER A 150 4.32 23.77 2.52
N GLY A 151 4.36 24.23 1.26
CA GLY A 151 4.51 23.35 0.10
C GLY A 151 3.39 22.31 -0.06
N GLY A 152 2.17 22.60 0.41
CA GLY A 152 1.01 21.69 0.30
C GLY A 152 0.89 20.63 1.40
N SER A 153 1.74 20.68 2.44
CA SER A 153 1.71 19.77 3.60
C SER A 153 1.88 20.54 4.91
N HIS A 154 1.59 19.91 6.05
CA HIS A 154 1.78 20.54 7.36
C HIS A 154 3.24 20.65 7.77
N PHE A 155 4.04 19.61 7.52
CA PHE A 155 5.42 19.54 7.96
C PHE A 155 6.33 18.99 6.86
N PRO A 156 6.77 19.83 5.90
CA PRO A 156 7.61 19.41 4.79
C PRO A 156 9.10 19.29 5.18
N ILE A 157 9.70 18.14 4.91
CA ILE A 157 11.14 17.84 4.99
C ILE A 157 11.63 17.59 3.55
N ILE A 158 12.19 18.62 2.93
CA ILE A 158 12.49 18.61 1.48
C ILE A 158 13.96 18.89 1.21
N LYS A 159 14.63 17.99 0.48
CA LYS A 159 16.05 18.10 0.10
C LYS A 159 16.94 18.33 1.33
N MET A 160 16.77 17.49 2.35
CA MET A 160 17.56 17.51 3.57
C MET A 160 18.37 16.22 3.70
N ALA A 161 19.49 16.30 4.41
CA ALA A 161 20.30 15.13 4.72
C ALA A 161 20.69 15.14 6.20
N ASP A 162 20.79 13.95 6.80
CA ASP A 162 21.28 13.76 8.18
C ASP A 162 20.52 14.61 9.21
N VAL A 163 19.21 14.40 9.28
CA VAL A 163 18.34 15.09 10.23
C VAL A 163 17.77 14.10 11.23
N ASP A 164 17.97 14.37 12.51
CA ASP A 164 17.38 13.62 13.61
C ASP A 164 16.34 14.48 14.33
N ILE A 165 15.06 14.13 14.23
CA ILE A 165 13.96 14.83 14.90
C ILE A 165 13.58 14.05 16.15
N GLN A 166 13.95 14.59 17.32
CA GLN A 166 13.70 14.03 18.64
C GLN A 166 12.46 14.70 19.22
N ALA A 167 11.33 13.99 19.21
CA ALA A 167 10.01 14.52 19.52
C ALA A 167 9.28 13.68 20.59
N ASP A 168 10.03 13.18 21.57
CA ASP A 168 9.50 12.38 22.67
C ASP A 168 8.38 13.12 23.40
N ASN A 169 7.18 12.54 23.37
CA ASN A 169 5.96 13.11 23.96
C ASN A 169 5.49 14.45 23.35
N ALA A 170 5.97 14.82 22.16
CA ALA A 170 5.35 15.88 21.37
C ALA A 170 4.10 15.35 20.65
N HIS A 171 3.02 16.12 20.67
CA HIS A 171 1.74 15.79 20.04
C HIS A 171 1.54 16.68 18.81
N PHE A 172 1.77 16.12 17.62
CA PHE A 172 1.54 16.76 16.33
C PHE A 172 0.07 16.58 15.94
N VAL A 173 -0.65 17.70 15.91
CA VAL A 173 -2.08 17.76 15.62
C VAL A 173 -2.27 18.48 14.29
N PHE A 174 -2.58 17.72 13.25
CA PHE A 174 -2.81 18.27 11.91
C PHE A 174 -4.27 18.74 11.76
N GLN A 175 -4.46 19.87 11.08
CA GLN A 175 -5.77 20.44 10.75
C GLN A 175 -5.83 20.73 9.25
N ASN A 176 -6.98 20.59 8.60
CA ASN A 176 -7.16 20.72 7.15
C ASN A 176 -6.81 19.46 6.35
N ASP A 177 -7.23 19.46 5.09
CA ASP A 177 -7.12 18.32 4.20
C ASP A 177 -5.77 18.28 3.47
N ALA A 178 -4.72 17.96 4.23
CA ALA A 178 -3.36 17.85 3.70
C ALA A 178 -2.54 16.81 4.46
N ASP A 179 -1.47 16.34 3.83
CA ASP A 179 -0.52 15.42 4.45
C ASP A 179 0.12 16.03 5.68
N GLY A 180 0.32 15.19 6.70
CA GLY A 180 1.00 15.55 7.94
C GLY A 180 2.48 15.85 7.71
N ILE A 181 3.30 14.82 7.89
CA ILE A 181 4.74 14.91 7.63
C ILE A 181 5.01 14.49 6.19
N PHE A 182 5.58 15.39 5.41
CA PHE A 182 5.87 15.17 4.01
C PHE A 182 7.38 15.15 3.77
N ILE A 183 7.92 14.02 3.32
CA ILE A 183 9.36 13.84 3.08
C ILE A 183 9.59 13.70 1.57
N GLN A 184 10.42 14.58 1.01
CA GLN A 184 10.77 14.55 -0.40
C GLN A 184 12.26 14.78 -0.64
N ASP A 185 12.84 13.98 -1.52
CA ASP A 185 14.23 14.07 -1.98
C ASP A 185 15.25 14.18 -0.83
N SER A 186 14.99 13.47 0.28
CA SER A 186 15.76 13.61 1.52
C SER A 186 16.45 12.31 1.92
N GLN A 187 17.58 12.40 2.60
CA GLN A 187 18.42 11.24 2.92
C GLN A 187 18.79 11.17 4.41
N ARG A 188 18.72 9.98 5.02
CA ARG A 188 19.09 9.78 6.43
C ARG A 188 18.31 10.72 7.35
N ILE A 189 16.99 10.54 7.35
CA ILE A 189 16.05 11.29 8.18
C ILE A 189 15.49 10.34 9.23
N ARG A 190 15.54 10.73 10.51
CA ARG A 190 14.86 10.00 11.58
C ARG A 190 13.85 10.90 12.28
N ILE A 191 12.67 10.35 12.54
CA ILE A 191 11.66 10.96 13.41
C ILE A 191 11.43 10.00 14.57
N HIS A 192 11.63 10.50 15.79
CA HIS A 192 11.57 9.72 17.01
C HIS A 192 10.52 10.25 17.99
N GLY A 193 9.68 9.36 18.52
CA GLY A 193 8.86 9.62 19.71
C GLY A 193 7.58 10.46 19.54
N ALA A 194 7.36 11.03 18.35
CA ALA A 194 6.20 11.89 18.07
C ALA A 194 4.86 11.13 18.16
N LYS A 195 3.82 11.80 18.69
CA LYS A 195 2.42 11.36 18.56
C LYS A 195 1.75 12.19 17.47
N ILE A 196 1.12 11.54 16.51
CA ILE A 196 0.62 12.15 15.28
C ILE A 196 -0.87 11.84 15.15
N ARG A 197 -1.70 12.86 14.92
CA ARG A 197 -3.14 12.68 14.66
C ARG A 197 -3.70 13.77 13.76
N ASP A 198 -4.82 13.48 13.12
CA ASP A 198 -5.70 14.50 12.56
C ASP A 198 -6.73 14.93 13.61
N SER A 199 -6.98 16.23 13.72
CA SER A 199 -7.99 16.75 14.64
C SER A 199 -9.43 16.55 14.14
N ARG A 200 -9.62 16.35 12.83
CA ARG A 200 -10.93 16.22 12.20
C ARG A 200 -11.59 14.89 12.53
N VAL A 201 -12.92 14.88 12.48
CA VAL A 201 -13.75 13.67 12.56
C VAL A 201 -13.83 13.06 11.17
N LEU A 202 -12.93 12.11 10.84
CA LEU A 202 -12.82 11.56 9.47
C LEU A 202 -13.42 10.16 9.32
N SER A 203 -13.93 9.61 10.42
CA SER A 203 -14.71 8.38 10.47
C SER A 203 -15.62 8.38 11.70
N GLY A 204 -16.61 7.51 11.68
CA GLY A 204 -17.57 7.36 12.77
C GLY A 204 -18.29 6.02 12.73
N SER A 205 -19.38 5.93 13.48
CA SER A 205 -20.19 4.73 13.63
C SER A 205 -21.66 5.04 13.36
N GLY A 206 -22.43 4.00 13.11
CA GLY A 206 -23.86 4.10 12.89
C GLY A 206 -24.53 2.73 12.79
N HIS A 207 -25.76 2.75 12.30
CA HIS A 207 -26.58 1.55 12.12
C HIS A 207 -27.28 1.58 10.77
N ILE A 208 -27.43 0.41 10.15
CA ILE A 208 -28.39 0.24 9.06
C ILE A 208 -29.79 0.06 9.67
N LYS A 209 -30.77 0.83 9.20
CA LYS A 209 -32.16 0.79 9.65
C LYS A 209 -33.12 0.65 8.48
N LEU A 210 -34.18 -0.12 8.65
CA LEU A 210 -35.32 -0.18 7.73
C LEU A 210 -36.24 1.02 7.99
N ILE A 211 -36.29 1.97 7.05
CA ILE A 211 -37.11 3.18 7.14
C ILE A 211 -37.97 3.25 5.87
N ASN A 212 -39.30 3.26 6.05
CA ASN A 212 -40.27 3.28 4.94
C ASN A 212 -40.03 2.19 3.88
N GLY A 213 -39.61 0.99 4.31
CA GLY A 213 -39.34 -0.14 3.42
C GLY A 213 -37.94 -0.16 2.78
N GLU A 214 -37.09 0.84 3.04
CA GLU A 214 -35.74 0.92 2.49
C GLU A 214 -34.66 0.82 3.57
N LYS A 215 -33.52 0.18 3.25
CA LYS A 215 -32.34 0.18 4.11
C LYS A 215 -31.60 1.51 4.00
N ARG A 216 -31.45 2.19 5.14
CA ARG A 216 -30.76 3.47 5.26
C ARG A 216 -29.66 3.39 6.31
N LEU A 217 -28.59 4.12 6.10
CA LEU A 217 -27.58 4.36 7.12
C LEU A 217 -28.05 5.48 8.03
N VAL A 218 -27.99 5.26 9.34
CA VAL A 218 -28.23 6.26 10.39
C VAL A 218 -26.96 6.38 11.21
N LEU A 219 -26.28 7.52 11.17
CA LEU A 219 -25.05 7.76 11.93
C LEU A 219 -25.36 7.96 13.42
N ASP A 220 -24.42 7.59 14.29
CA ASP A 220 -24.56 7.84 15.73
C ASP A 220 -24.27 9.32 16.07
N GLN A 221 -23.56 10.02 15.19
CA GLN A 221 -23.27 11.45 15.27
C GLN A 221 -23.45 12.09 13.89
N PRO A 222 -23.88 13.36 13.80
CA PRO A 222 -23.98 14.05 12.52
C PRO A 222 -22.70 14.01 11.70
N LEU A 223 -22.84 13.82 10.39
CA LEU A 223 -21.74 13.93 9.44
C LEU A 223 -21.13 15.34 9.55
N PRO A 224 -19.81 15.46 9.76
CA PRO A 224 -19.15 16.76 9.76
C PRO A 224 -19.32 17.48 8.42
N GLY A 225 -19.46 18.80 8.48
CA GLY A 225 -19.65 19.63 7.28
C GLY A 225 -18.52 19.47 6.27
N GLY A 226 -18.86 19.43 4.98
CA GLY A 226 -17.90 19.30 3.88
C GLY A 226 -17.37 17.88 3.62
N LEU A 227 -17.82 16.88 4.38
CA LEU A 227 -17.47 15.48 4.16
C LEU A 227 -18.59 14.69 3.47
N SER A 228 -18.30 13.46 3.09
CA SER A 228 -19.26 12.55 2.45
C SER A 228 -19.08 11.13 2.99
N VAL A 229 -20.12 10.30 2.95
CA VAL A 229 -19.97 8.87 3.27
C VAL A 229 -19.29 8.18 2.10
N VAL A 230 -18.07 7.67 2.31
CA VAL A 230 -17.30 7.00 1.25
C VAL A 230 -17.18 5.49 1.45
N GLY A 231 -17.44 5.00 2.65
CA GLY A 231 -17.33 3.59 2.97
C GLY A 231 -18.14 3.22 4.20
N VAL A 232 -18.86 2.11 4.13
CA VAL A 232 -19.65 1.54 5.24
C VAL A 232 -19.29 0.06 5.37
N GLY A 233 -18.83 -0.34 6.55
CA GLY A 233 -18.46 -1.72 6.86
C GLY A 233 -19.18 -2.24 8.11
N PRO A 234 -19.66 -3.48 8.12
CA PRO A 234 -20.33 -4.07 9.27
C PRO A 234 -19.33 -4.39 10.39
N VAL A 235 -19.78 -4.18 11.62
CA VAL A 235 -19.11 -4.62 12.85
C VAL A 235 -20.10 -5.42 13.70
N ASN A 236 -19.60 -6.40 14.44
CA ASN A 236 -20.34 -6.97 15.57
C ASN A 236 -20.50 -5.89 16.65
N GLU A 237 -21.38 -6.07 17.63
CA GLU A 237 -21.56 -5.09 18.71
C GLU A 237 -20.19 -4.74 19.35
N GLY A 238 -19.83 -3.45 19.31
CA GLY A 238 -18.49 -2.93 19.64
C GLY A 238 -17.64 -2.57 18.41
N ILE A 239 -17.06 -1.36 18.40
CA ILE A 239 -16.42 -0.72 17.24
C ILE A 239 -15.18 -1.44 16.65
N HIS A 240 -14.62 -2.45 17.33
CA HIS A 240 -13.39 -3.14 16.91
C HIS A 240 -13.56 -4.66 16.71
N ASN A 241 -14.82 -5.13 16.61
CA ASN A 241 -15.13 -6.53 16.33
C ASN A 241 -15.61 -6.68 14.87
N PHE A 242 -14.66 -6.67 13.94
CA PHE A 242 -14.96 -6.64 12.50
C PHE A 242 -15.53 -7.97 11.98
N PHE A 243 -16.55 -7.86 11.11
CA PHE A 243 -17.27 -9.02 10.60
C PHE A 243 -16.48 -9.76 9.51
N GLN A 244 -16.46 -11.10 9.55
CA GLN A 244 -15.88 -11.92 8.48
C GLN A 244 -16.85 -12.03 7.29
N ASN A 245 -16.99 -10.96 6.51
CA ASN A 245 -17.70 -11.01 5.23
C ASN A 245 -17.15 -9.97 4.24
N ARG A 246 -17.66 -10.02 3.01
CA ARG A 246 -17.40 -9.01 1.99
C ARG A 246 -18.38 -7.85 2.00
N LEU A 247 -19.39 -7.89 2.87
CA LEU A 247 -20.45 -6.91 2.84
C LEU A 247 -19.86 -5.55 3.18
N ARG A 248 -19.83 -4.66 2.19
CA ARG A 248 -19.40 -3.27 2.34
C ARG A 248 -20.09 -2.44 1.28
N ALA A 249 -20.42 -1.20 1.61
CA ALA A 249 -20.76 -0.19 0.62
C ALA A 249 -19.54 0.72 0.45
N VAL A 250 -19.10 0.96 -0.78
CA VAL A 250 -17.97 1.84 -1.10
C VAL A 250 -18.41 2.81 -2.17
N PHE A 251 -18.20 4.10 -1.93
CA PHE A 251 -18.58 5.18 -2.82
C PHE A 251 -17.32 5.87 -3.34
N PHE A 252 -16.98 5.59 -4.60
CA PHE A 252 -15.79 6.12 -5.25
C PHE A 252 -15.98 7.58 -5.67
N PRO A 253 -14.92 8.41 -5.65
CA PRO A 253 -14.95 9.73 -6.27
C PRO A 253 -15.41 9.66 -7.73
N GLY A 254 -16.33 10.54 -8.12
CA GLY A 254 -16.95 10.55 -9.46
C GLY A 254 -18.01 9.46 -9.71
N GLY A 255 -18.20 8.52 -8.77
CA GLY A 255 -19.26 7.52 -8.80
C GLY A 255 -20.57 8.00 -8.18
N LYS A 256 -21.58 7.12 -8.19
CA LYS A 256 -22.84 7.34 -7.49
C LYS A 256 -22.60 7.42 -5.99
N GLN A 257 -22.95 8.55 -5.37
CA GLN A 257 -22.80 8.78 -3.92
C GLN A 257 -24.07 8.39 -3.16
N ALA A 258 -23.93 8.15 -1.85
CA ALA A 258 -25.07 8.08 -0.95
C ALA A 258 -25.79 9.44 -0.89
N THR A 259 -27.11 9.44 -0.92
CA THR A 259 -27.92 10.67 -0.81
C THR A 259 -28.31 10.92 0.64
N THR A 260 -28.14 12.17 1.08
CA THR A 260 -28.52 12.61 2.43
C THR A 260 -30.01 12.99 2.46
N THR A 261 -30.73 12.52 3.48
CA THR A 261 -32.06 13.07 3.83
C THR A 261 -31.90 14.18 4.87
N ASP A 262 -30.93 14.02 5.77
CA ASP A 262 -30.43 14.98 6.75
C ASP A 262 -28.95 14.64 7.06
N ASN A 263 -28.32 15.36 7.98
CA ASN A 263 -26.91 15.14 8.34
C ASN A 263 -26.63 13.83 9.11
N VAL A 264 -27.63 12.98 9.35
CA VAL A 264 -27.52 11.71 10.08
C VAL A 264 -27.98 10.51 9.24
N THR A 265 -28.92 10.71 8.31
CA THR A 265 -29.62 9.65 7.57
C THR A 265 -29.27 9.68 6.09
N PHE A 266 -28.77 8.55 5.58
CA PHE A 266 -28.29 8.39 4.22
C PHE A 266 -28.94 7.20 3.52
N SER A 267 -29.22 7.37 2.23
CA SER A 267 -29.81 6.36 1.35
C SER A 267 -28.84 5.97 0.24
N ALA A 268 -28.69 4.67 0.01
CA ALA A 268 -27.97 4.12 -1.13
C ALA A 268 -28.49 2.72 -1.45
N THR A 269 -28.50 2.36 -2.73
CA THR A 269 -28.84 1.00 -3.19
C THR A 269 -27.94 -0.06 -2.56
N ASP A 270 -26.69 0.30 -2.30
CA ASP A 270 -25.64 -0.52 -1.72
C ASP A 270 -25.90 -0.89 -0.25
N PHE A 271 -26.87 -0.25 0.41
CA PHE A 271 -27.29 -0.61 1.78
C PHE A 271 -28.29 -1.76 1.80
N ALA A 272 -28.93 -2.11 0.68
CA ALA A 272 -29.94 -3.17 0.62
C ALA A 272 -29.48 -4.55 1.15
N PRO A 273 -28.23 -5.00 0.93
CA PRO A 273 -27.79 -6.31 1.43
C PRO A 273 -27.49 -6.34 2.94
N PHE A 274 -27.52 -5.19 3.62
CA PHE A 274 -27.27 -5.13 5.06
C PHE A 274 -28.52 -5.52 5.88
N PRO A 275 -28.36 -6.30 6.96
CA PRO A 275 -29.45 -6.59 7.90
C PRO A 275 -30.03 -5.33 8.55
N ASP A 276 -31.29 -5.40 9.00
CA ASP A 276 -31.84 -4.34 9.87
C ASP A 276 -31.11 -4.32 11.20
N GLY A 277 -30.84 -3.13 11.72
CA GLY A 277 -30.14 -2.94 12.98
C GLY A 277 -28.63 -3.24 12.94
N GLN A 278 -28.05 -3.59 11.78
CA GLN A 278 -26.62 -3.88 11.67
C GLN A 278 -25.78 -2.66 12.08
N ALA A 279 -24.96 -2.83 13.12
CA ALA A 279 -23.95 -1.85 13.50
C ALA A 279 -22.87 -1.75 12.42
N VAL A 280 -22.43 -0.53 12.13
CA VAL A 280 -21.45 -0.24 11.08
C VAL A 280 -20.45 0.82 11.52
N VAL A 281 -19.27 0.73 10.92
CA VAL A 281 -18.26 1.80 10.92
C VAL A 281 -18.28 2.49 9.55
N VAL A 282 -18.02 3.80 9.56
CA VAL A 282 -18.20 4.67 8.40
C VAL A 282 -16.95 5.52 8.17
N LYS A 283 -16.45 5.53 6.94
CA LYS A 283 -15.35 6.39 6.48
C LYS A 283 -15.92 7.63 5.80
N TYR A 284 -15.35 8.79 6.10
CA TYR A 284 -15.82 10.06 5.54
C TYR A 284 -14.91 10.68 4.47
N THR A 285 -13.75 10.08 4.24
CA THR A 285 -12.74 10.52 3.26
C THR A 285 -12.24 9.34 2.45
N TYR A 286 -12.14 9.50 1.13
CA TYR A 286 -11.63 8.46 0.23
C TYR A 286 -10.11 8.59 0.09
N TYR A 287 -9.36 7.64 0.64
CA TYR A 287 -7.89 7.62 0.83
C TYR A 287 -7.27 8.81 1.58
N GLY A 288 -7.93 9.96 1.65
CA GLY A 288 -7.62 11.10 2.52
C GLY A 288 -6.16 11.56 2.51
N ASN A 289 -5.79 12.27 3.56
CA ASN A 289 -4.42 12.65 3.86
C ASN A 289 -3.66 11.55 4.60
N ARG A 290 -2.34 11.55 4.43
CA ARG A 290 -1.44 10.61 5.12
C ARG A 290 -0.82 11.23 6.36
N ALA A 291 -0.56 10.41 7.38
CA ALA A 291 0.17 10.88 8.57
C ALA A 291 1.63 11.19 8.22
N VAL A 292 2.26 10.27 7.49
CA VAL A 292 3.58 10.43 6.89
C VAL A 292 3.52 10.02 5.43
N TYR A 293 3.97 10.90 4.54
CA TYR A 293 4.13 10.60 3.12
C TYR A 293 5.55 10.84 2.66
N VAL A 294 6.17 9.78 2.14
CA VAL A 294 7.50 9.83 1.53
C VAL A 294 7.36 9.68 0.03
N ARG A 295 7.85 10.66 -0.74
CA ARG A 295 7.91 10.57 -2.20
C ARG A 295 9.17 11.17 -2.77
N ASP A 296 9.32 11.03 -4.07
CA ASP A 296 10.40 11.66 -4.82
C ASP A 296 9.86 12.80 -5.69
N SER A 297 10.76 13.68 -6.10
CA SER A 297 10.62 14.42 -7.35
C SER A 297 11.18 13.61 -8.52
N TYR A 298 11.02 14.11 -9.74
CA TYR A 298 11.59 13.42 -10.91
C TYR A 298 13.12 13.32 -10.85
N THR A 299 13.80 14.30 -10.27
CA THR A 299 15.27 14.39 -10.25
C THR A 299 15.91 14.01 -8.92
N GLY A 300 15.13 13.88 -7.85
CA GLY A 300 15.62 13.47 -6.52
C GLY A 300 15.13 12.08 -6.10
N THR A 301 15.58 11.64 -4.93
CA THR A 301 15.18 10.38 -4.29
C THR A 301 15.19 10.53 -2.77
N SER A 302 14.25 9.88 -2.10
CA SER A 302 14.22 9.79 -0.64
C SER A 302 14.85 8.47 -0.16
N GLU A 303 15.85 8.52 0.70
CA GLU A 303 16.62 7.34 1.14
C GLU A 303 16.87 7.33 2.65
N ASP A 304 16.97 6.15 3.24
CA ASP A 304 17.30 5.97 4.66
C ASP A 304 16.37 6.79 5.58
N ILE A 305 15.06 6.52 5.48
CA ILE A 305 14.03 7.20 6.28
C ILE A 305 13.60 6.30 7.42
N VAL A 306 13.60 6.84 8.64
CA VAL A 306 13.35 6.08 9.87
C VAL A 306 12.23 6.74 10.67
N LEU A 307 11.20 5.96 10.99
CA LEU A 307 10.21 6.26 12.02
C LEU A 307 10.45 5.32 13.20
N ASP A 308 10.75 5.88 14.37
CA ASP A 308 11.17 5.11 15.54
C ASP A 308 10.40 5.55 16.78
N GLY A 309 9.57 4.69 17.36
CA GLY A 309 8.79 5.07 18.54
C GLY A 309 7.66 6.08 18.25
N VAL A 310 7.23 6.24 16.99
CA VAL A 310 6.12 7.16 16.67
C VAL A 310 4.77 6.52 17.01
N ARG A 311 3.80 7.35 17.36
CA ARG A 311 2.42 6.92 17.62
C ARG A 311 1.49 7.60 16.64
N ILE A 312 0.79 6.85 15.81
CA ILE A 312 -0.17 7.37 14.84
C ILE A 312 -1.57 7.05 15.35
N GLY A 313 -2.29 8.13 15.70
CA GLY A 313 -3.71 8.12 16.07
C GLY A 313 -4.59 8.23 14.83
N SER A 314 -5.78 8.82 15.00
CA SER A 314 -6.82 8.86 13.96
C SER A 314 -6.42 9.69 12.74
N ILE A 315 -6.34 9.05 11.57
CA ILE A 315 -5.96 9.65 10.28
C ILE A 315 -7.00 9.27 9.22
N GLY A 316 -7.41 10.25 8.40
CA GLY A 316 -8.44 10.07 7.37
C GLY A 316 -8.03 9.19 6.20
N GLY A 317 -6.74 8.94 6.06
CA GLY A 317 -6.13 8.15 5.01
C GLY A 317 -5.26 7.00 5.49
N ILE A 318 -4.09 6.87 4.88
CA ILE A 318 -3.05 5.90 5.20
C ILE A 318 -2.13 6.44 6.30
N GLY A 319 -1.69 5.60 7.22
CA GLY A 319 -0.75 6.01 8.28
C GLY A 319 0.60 6.46 7.70
N VAL A 320 1.31 5.54 7.07
CA VAL A 320 2.59 5.79 6.41
C VAL A 320 2.53 5.31 4.97
N LEU A 321 2.69 6.24 4.02
CA LEU A 321 2.77 5.92 2.59
C LEU A 321 4.19 6.20 2.08
N ILE A 322 4.79 5.20 1.42
CA ILE A 322 6.09 5.32 0.77
C ILE A 322 5.92 5.07 -0.73
N LYS A 323 6.26 6.08 -1.52
CA LYS A 323 6.27 6.05 -2.99
C LYS A 323 7.57 6.65 -3.49
N SER A 324 8.66 5.91 -3.31
CA SER A 324 10.02 6.39 -3.58
C SER A 324 10.82 5.38 -4.39
N ARG A 325 11.72 5.88 -5.22
CA ARG A 325 12.77 5.12 -5.92
C ARG A 325 14.03 4.99 -5.08
N GLY A 326 14.13 5.68 -3.96
CA GLY A 326 15.24 5.48 -3.04
C GLY A 326 15.10 4.18 -2.25
N ARG A 327 16.13 3.87 -1.47
CA ARG A 327 16.23 2.67 -0.63
C ARG A 327 16.22 3.03 0.85
N GLY A 328 15.92 2.04 1.70
CA GLY A 328 16.13 2.13 3.13
C GLY A 328 14.97 2.85 3.81
N PHE A 329 14.02 2.08 4.31
CA PHE A 329 12.88 2.57 5.08
C PHE A 329 12.73 1.71 6.32
N ALA A 330 12.80 2.32 7.50
CA ALA A 330 12.59 1.63 8.77
C ALA A 330 11.40 2.24 9.52
N ILE A 331 10.49 1.38 9.97
CA ILE A 331 9.41 1.74 10.88
C ILE A 331 9.49 0.77 12.04
N GLN A 332 9.87 1.27 13.21
CA GLN A 332 10.09 0.40 14.35
C GLN A 332 9.60 0.98 15.67
N ASN A 333 9.32 0.08 16.62
CA ASN A 333 8.87 0.41 17.97
C ASN A 333 7.66 1.37 18.00
N SER A 334 6.89 1.43 16.91
CA SER A 334 5.85 2.42 16.67
C SER A 334 4.47 1.80 16.89
N SER A 335 3.46 2.65 17.14
CA SER A 335 2.09 2.19 17.37
C SER A 335 1.08 2.92 16.50
N PHE A 336 0.10 2.18 16.00
CA PHE A 336 -1.07 2.69 15.28
C PHE A 336 -2.30 2.22 16.03
N SER A 337 -3.19 3.14 16.38
CA SER A 337 -4.43 2.80 17.11
C SER A 337 -5.44 3.92 16.97
N ALA A 338 -6.72 3.58 17.06
CA ALA A 338 -7.77 4.59 17.09
C ALA A 338 -7.65 5.49 18.32
N ASP A 339 -7.92 6.78 18.17
CA ASP A 339 -8.13 7.64 19.34
C ASP A 339 -9.48 7.28 20.01
N ALA A 340 -9.66 7.71 21.26
CA ALA A 340 -10.90 7.46 22.00
C ALA A 340 -12.14 7.90 21.21
N GLY A 341 -13.12 7.01 21.07
CA GLY A 341 -14.36 7.27 20.34
C GLY A 341 -14.24 7.24 18.81
N ARG A 342 -13.08 6.86 18.26
CA ARG A 342 -12.87 6.67 16.82
C ARG A 342 -12.87 5.19 16.48
N PRO A 343 -13.42 4.80 15.32
CA PRO A 343 -13.40 3.40 14.89
C PRO A 343 -12.05 2.96 14.33
N PHE A 344 -11.21 3.91 13.88
CA PHE A 344 -9.97 3.62 13.18
C PHE A 344 -8.81 4.45 13.69
N GLY A 345 -7.63 3.83 13.75
CA GLY A 345 -6.35 4.55 13.78
C GLY A 345 -6.07 5.15 12.42
N THR A 346 -6.08 4.34 11.38
CA THR A 346 -6.01 4.83 9.99
C THR A 346 -7.25 4.37 9.26
N ASN A 347 -7.94 5.26 8.56
CA ASN A 347 -9.12 4.88 7.79
C ASN A 347 -8.79 3.86 6.68
N PHE A 348 -7.55 3.81 6.21
CA PHE A 348 -7.06 2.83 5.24
C PHE A 348 -5.85 2.10 5.82
N ASP A 349 -4.87 1.79 4.98
CA ASP A 349 -3.71 1.02 5.34
C ASP A 349 -2.91 1.66 6.49
N GLY A 350 -2.27 0.83 7.31
CA GLY A 350 -1.34 1.31 8.33
C GLY A 350 -0.04 1.79 7.69
N ILE A 351 0.66 0.85 7.05
CA ILE A 351 1.92 1.07 6.33
C ILE A 351 1.74 0.57 4.90
N HIS A 352 1.86 1.46 3.92
CA HIS A 352 1.74 1.12 2.50
C HIS A 352 3.02 1.54 1.76
N VAL A 353 3.68 0.58 1.12
CA VAL A 353 4.84 0.81 0.27
C VAL A 353 4.48 0.50 -1.17
N ILE A 354 4.37 1.53 -2.01
CA ILE A 354 4.08 1.41 -3.44
C ILE A 354 5.35 1.10 -4.25
N ALA A 355 6.42 1.78 -3.88
CA ALA A 355 7.75 1.65 -4.46
C ALA A 355 8.79 2.03 -3.40
N ALA A 356 9.90 1.29 -3.39
CA ALA A 356 11.05 1.48 -2.52
C ALA A 356 12.17 0.56 -3.01
N ALA A 357 13.10 1.05 -3.84
CA ALA A 357 14.07 0.26 -4.61
C ALA A 357 15.05 -0.62 -3.80
N GLY A 358 14.91 -0.74 -2.48
CA GLY A 358 15.83 -1.49 -1.64
C GLY A 358 15.19 -2.00 -0.36
N ASP A 359 15.72 -1.53 0.76
CA ASP A 359 15.61 -2.18 2.06
C ASP A 359 14.40 -1.66 2.85
N ILE A 360 13.51 -2.56 3.27
CA ILE A 360 12.35 -2.23 4.09
C ILE A 360 12.41 -2.99 5.41
N LEU A 361 12.38 -2.30 6.55
CA LEU A 361 12.39 -2.87 7.89
C LEU A 361 11.16 -2.41 8.68
N ILE A 362 10.29 -3.34 9.04
CA ILE A 362 9.12 -3.09 9.89
C ILE A 362 9.26 -3.97 11.14
N ARG A 363 9.63 -3.39 12.28
CA ARG A 363 10.00 -4.17 13.47
C ARG A 363 9.43 -3.67 14.78
N GLY A 364 8.87 -4.57 15.58
CA GLY A 364 8.48 -4.25 16.96
C GLY A 364 7.31 -3.26 17.05
N ASN A 365 6.46 -3.19 16.03
CA ASN A 365 5.34 -2.26 15.99
C ASN A 365 4.05 -2.90 16.53
N SER A 366 3.11 -2.07 16.99
CA SER A 366 1.73 -2.47 17.28
C SER A 366 0.79 -1.76 16.31
N ILE A 367 0.17 -2.48 15.38
CA ILE A 367 -0.69 -1.91 14.34
C ILE A 367 -2.12 -2.41 14.55
N LEU A 368 -2.97 -1.53 15.08
CA LEU A 368 -4.33 -1.84 15.50
C LEU A 368 -5.34 -0.93 14.78
N HIS A 369 -6.57 -1.40 14.64
CA HIS A 369 -7.72 -0.59 14.20
C HIS A 369 -7.53 0.10 12.85
N THR A 370 -6.83 -0.53 11.90
CA THR A 370 -6.74 -0.02 10.54
C THR A 370 -8.01 -0.36 9.77
N GLY A 371 -8.51 0.60 8.98
CA GLY A 371 -9.69 0.45 8.15
C GLY A 371 -9.43 -0.32 6.85
N ASP A 372 -8.17 -0.70 6.59
CA ASP A 372 -7.75 -1.63 5.55
C ASP A 372 -6.51 -2.43 6.05
N ASP A 373 -5.61 -2.85 5.17
CA ASP A 373 -4.44 -3.65 5.51
C ASP A 373 -3.43 -2.91 6.43
N PRO A 374 -3.05 -3.48 7.58
CA PRO A 374 -2.00 -2.96 8.45
C PRO A 374 -0.68 -2.75 7.73
N ILE A 375 -0.29 -3.69 6.86
CA ILE A 375 0.94 -3.64 6.08
C ILE A 375 0.63 -4.08 4.64
N ASN A 376 0.93 -3.22 3.67
CA ASN A 376 0.92 -3.52 2.25
C ASN A 376 2.28 -3.18 1.64
N LEU A 377 3.04 -4.21 1.24
CA LEU A 377 4.32 -4.07 0.54
C LEU A 377 4.13 -4.48 -0.91
N ARG A 378 4.11 -3.49 -1.81
CA ARG A 378 3.92 -3.72 -3.23
C ARG A 378 5.04 -3.13 -4.10
N SER A 379 5.01 -3.54 -5.36
CA SER A 379 5.67 -2.85 -6.46
C SER A 379 4.62 -2.44 -7.48
N ILE A 380 4.98 -1.51 -8.36
CA ILE A 380 4.11 -1.08 -9.46
C ILE A 380 4.18 -2.09 -10.60
N ILE A 381 3.02 -2.43 -11.17
CA ILE A 381 2.90 -3.02 -12.51
C ILE A 381 2.33 -1.93 -13.42
N HIS A 382 3.05 -1.62 -14.48
CA HIS A 382 2.57 -0.71 -15.52
C HIS A 382 1.80 -1.51 -16.58
N LYS A 383 0.68 -0.98 -17.07
CA LYS A 383 -0.04 -1.59 -18.19
C LYS A 383 0.50 -1.04 -19.50
N VAL A 384 0.80 -1.93 -20.45
CA VAL A 384 1.18 -1.55 -21.81
C VAL A 384 -0.07 -1.13 -22.57
N THR A 385 -0.06 0.07 -23.13
CA THR A 385 -1.15 0.60 -23.96
C THR A 385 -0.78 0.68 -25.44
N ALA A 386 0.51 0.75 -25.77
CA ALA A 386 1.03 0.58 -27.12
C ALA A 386 2.47 0.04 -27.06
N LEU A 387 2.89 -0.69 -28.09
CA LEU A 387 4.23 -1.25 -28.19
C LEU A 387 4.69 -1.26 -29.64
N ASP A 388 5.90 -0.75 -29.89
CA ASP A 388 6.58 -0.85 -31.17
C ASP A 388 7.96 -1.52 -31.00
N LYS A 389 8.69 -1.66 -32.11
CA LYS A 389 10.03 -2.27 -32.11
C LYS A 389 10.99 -1.65 -31.09
N ASN A 390 10.96 -0.33 -30.88
CA ASN A 390 11.89 0.38 -30.00
C ASN A 390 11.19 1.39 -29.08
N SER A 391 9.89 1.25 -28.84
CA SER A 391 9.14 2.11 -27.93
C SER A 391 8.06 1.34 -27.22
N VAL A 392 7.71 1.80 -26.02
CA VAL A 392 6.56 1.30 -25.27
C VAL A 392 5.80 2.48 -24.67
N THR A 393 4.48 2.47 -24.82
CA THR A 393 3.58 3.35 -24.08
C THR A 393 2.98 2.56 -22.93
N ILE A 394 3.16 3.08 -21.72
CA ILE A 394 2.65 2.47 -20.51
C ILE A 394 1.82 3.46 -19.70
N ASN A 395 0.93 2.95 -18.86
CA ASN A 395 0.23 3.74 -17.85
C ASN A 395 0.43 3.20 -16.42
N ASN A 396 -0.26 3.80 -15.44
CA ASN A 396 -0.22 3.49 -14.01
C ASN A 396 1.13 3.88 -13.38
N ASP A 397 1.26 5.11 -12.86
CA ASP A 397 2.51 5.64 -12.30
C ASP A 397 3.72 5.62 -13.28
N ALA A 398 3.44 5.69 -14.59
CA ALA A 398 4.48 5.71 -15.63
C ALA A 398 5.47 6.87 -15.44
N ARG A 399 5.04 7.98 -14.82
CA ARG A 399 5.88 9.15 -14.50
C ARG A 399 7.07 8.86 -13.59
N LEU A 400 7.08 7.71 -12.91
CA LEU A 400 8.19 7.30 -12.05
C LEU A 400 9.32 6.61 -12.81
N VAL A 401 9.11 6.17 -14.06
CA VAL A 401 10.14 5.55 -14.90
C VAL A 401 11.10 6.62 -15.43
N ARG A 402 12.40 6.32 -15.42
CA ARG A 402 13.48 7.25 -15.80
C ARG A 402 14.31 6.70 -16.96
N LEU A 403 15.03 7.62 -17.62
CA LEU A 403 16.09 7.27 -18.57
C LEU A 403 17.11 6.34 -17.90
N GLY A 404 17.47 5.25 -18.58
CA GLY A 404 18.42 4.25 -18.08
C GLY A 404 17.80 3.14 -17.23
N ASP A 405 16.51 3.21 -16.90
CA ASP A 405 15.85 2.14 -16.16
C ASP A 405 15.70 0.85 -16.98
N GLU A 406 15.75 -0.29 -16.29
CA GLU A 406 15.54 -1.60 -16.88
C GLU A 406 14.06 -2.02 -16.70
N LEU A 407 13.36 -2.16 -17.82
CA LEU A 407 11.95 -2.57 -17.87
C LEU A 407 11.85 -4.08 -18.15
N ALA A 408 11.22 -4.83 -17.25
CA ALA A 408 10.83 -6.23 -17.46
C ALA A 408 9.43 -6.30 -18.07
N PHE A 409 9.27 -7.07 -19.14
CA PHE A 409 8.02 -7.20 -19.89
C PHE A 409 7.33 -8.52 -19.58
N PHE A 410 5.99 -8.48 -19.50
CA PHE A 410 5.16 -9.65 -19.20
C PHE A 410 3.94 -9.72 -20.12
N ASN A 411 3.53 -10.94 -20.49
CA ASN A 411 2.30 -11.15 -21.26
C ASN A 411 1.05 -11.03 -20.36
N LYS A 412 -0.14 -11.20 -20.96
CA LYS A 412 -1.44 -11.14 -20.25
C LYS A 412 -1.62 -12.19 -19.15
N ASP A 413 -0.88 -13.28 -19.22
CA ASP A 413 -0.91 -14.39 -18.25
C ASP A 413 0.20 -14.23 -17.19
N GLY A 414 1.01 -13.16 -17.26
CA GLY A 414 2.08 -12.85 -16.33
C GLY A 414 3.39 -13.58 -16.60
N ASP A 415 3.56 -14.23 -17.76
CA ASP A 415 4.85 -14.82 -18.14
C ASP A 415 5.86 -13.73 -18.48
N TYR A 416 7.09 -13.91 -18.02
CA TYR A 416 8.20 -13.03 -18.32
C TYR A 416 8.65 -13.18 -19.79
N LEU A 417 8.75 -12.07 -20.50
CA LEU A 417 9.09 -12.04 -21.92
C LEU A 417 10.53 -11.60 -22.17
N GLY A 418 11.11 -10.83 -21.24
CA GLY A 418 12.43 -10.25 -21.41
C GLY A 418 12.54 -8.88 -20.76
N ARG A 419 13.67 -8.22 -20.97
CA ARG A 419 13.97 -6.90 -20.41
C ARG A 419 14.62 -5.98 -21.41
N ARG A 420 14.35 -4.68 -21.31
CA ARG A 420 14.96 -3.64 -22.17
C ARG A 420 15.25 -2.39 -21.34
N VAL A 421 16.25 -1.62 -21.77
CA VAL A 421 16.65 -0.38 -21.10
C VAL A 421 15.95 0.81 -21.75
N VAL A 422 15.48 1.75 -20.93
CA VAL A 422 14.92 3.03 -21.39
C VAL A 422 16.04 3.92 -21.94
N THR A 423 15.93 4.33 -23.21
CA THR A 423 16.90 5.19 -23.90
C THR A 423 16.37 6.58 -24.22
N SER A 424 15.07 6.80 -24.11
CA SER A 424 14.48 8.13 -24.14
C SER A 424 13.19 8.18 -23.30
N ALA A 425 12.97 9.32 -22.66
CA ALA A 425 11.74 9.65 -21.94
C ALA A 425 11.33 11.07 -22.36
N PRO A 426 10.04 11.32 -22.62
CA PRO A 426 9.55 12.66 -22.94
C PRO A 426 9.72 13.57 -21.72
N ALA A 427 9.59 14.89 -21.92
CA ALA A 427 9.41 15.80 -20.79
C ALA A 427 8.17 15.35 -20.01
N ILE A 428 8.36 14.94 -18.76
CA ILE A 428 7.29 14.38 -17.95
C ILE A 428 6.40 15.52 -17.46
N GLY A 429 5.19 15.59 -18.02
CA GLY A 429 4.08 16.37 -17.45
C GLY A 429 3.30 15.56 -16.42
N ASN A 430 2.10 16.02 -16.04
CA ASN A 430 1.22 15.32 -15.10
C ASN A 430 0.50 14.10 -15.71
N SER A 431 1.01 13.54 -16.81
CA SER A 431 0.38 12.39 -17.47
C SER A 431 0.85 11.08 -16.84
N ASP A 432 -0.11 10.24 -16.47
CA ASP A 432 0.15 8.85 -16.05
C ASP A 432 0.29 7.88 -17.21
N THR A 433 0.12 8.33 -18.46
CA THR A 433 0.41 7.56 -19.68
C THR A 433 1.60 8.18 -20.40
N VAL A 434 2.67 7.41 -20.56
CA VAL A 434 3.97 7.91 -21.08
C VAL A 434 4.56 6.92 -22.09
N THR A 435 5.07 7.43 -23.21
CA THR A 435 5.81 6.66 -24.21
C THR A 435 7.32 6.78 -23.98
N PHE A 436 8.00 5.66 -23.86
CA PHE A 436 9.45 5.57 -23.67
C PHE A 436 10.12 4.96 -24.89
N GLY A 437 11.31 5.45 -25.26
CA GLY A 437 12.19 4.77 -26.18
C GLY A 437 13.00 3.68 -25.49
N LEU A 438 13.28 2.59 -26.20
CA LEU A 438 13.94 1.39 -25.70
C LEU A 438 15.20 1.06 -26.50
N ALA A 439 16.25 0.61 -25.80
CA ALA A 439 17.45 0.05 -26.42
C ALA A 439 17.11 -1.18 -27.28
N ALA A 440 17.74 -1.35 -28.45
CA ALA A 440 17.50 -2.46 -29.38
C ALA A 440 17.51 -3.84 -28.67
N GLY A 441 16.59 -4.72 -29.05
CA GLY A 441 16.43 -6.06 -28.47
C GLY A 441 15.27 -6.81 -29.11
N GLU A 442 15.04 -8.05 -28.67
CA GLU A 442 13.92 -8.87 -29.15
C GLU A 442 12.57 -8.16 -28.94
N PRO A 443 11.66 -8.23 -29.91
CA PRO A 443 10.37 -7.56 -29.82
C PRO A 443 9.47 -8.34 -28.85
N ASN A 444 9.13 -7.72 -27.71
CA ASN A 444 8.20 -8.29 -26.71
C ASN A 444 6.74 -8.15 -27.17
N THR A 445 6.40 -8.60 -28.39
CA THR A 445 5.13 -8.30 -29.10
C THR A 445 3.85 -8.67 -28.34
N GLU A 446 3.95 -9.57 -27.37
CA GLU A 446 2.83 -10.03 -26.53
C GLU A 446 2.74 -9.30 -25.18
N ALA A 447 3.58 -8.28 -24.95
CA ALA A 447 3.62 -7.60 -23.66
C ALA A 447 2.32 -6.85 -23.38
N ALA A 448 1.68 -7.22 -22.27
CA ALA A 448 0.53 -6.53 -21.71
C ALA A 448 0.94 -5.68 -20.49
N TYR A 449 2.08 -6.01 -19.87
CA TYR A 449 2.53 -5.37 -18.64
C TYR A 449 4.04 -5.15 -18.64
N VAL A 450 4.46 -4.15 -17.88
CA VAL A 450 5.85 -3.80 -17.64
C VAL A 450 6.10 -3.56 -16.16
N ARG A 451 7.26 -3.95 -15.67
CA ARG A 451 7.77 -3.56 -14.35
C ARG A 451 9.09 -2.83 -14.51
N ASP A 452 9.23 -1.67 -13.87
CA ASP A 452 10.54 -1.06 -13.71
C ASP A 452 11.30 -1.73 -12.56
N ILE A 453 12.36 -2.44 -12.92
CA ILE A 453 13.19 -3.18 -11.99
C ILE A 453 13.89 -2.22 -11.02
N ASN A 454 14.21 -1.01 -11.44
CA ASN A 454 14.95 -0.03 -10.65
C ASN A 454 14.12 0.53 -9.49
N MET A 455 12.80 0.59 -9.61
CA MET A 455 11.90 1.01 -8.51
C MET A 455 11.29 -0.16 -7.72
N THR A 456 11.41 -1.38 -8.24
CA THR A 456 10.87 -2.59 -7.59
C THR A 456 11.58 -2.84 -6.26
N PRO A 457 10.86 -2.98 -5.13
CA PRO A 457 11.48 -3.31 -3.86
C PRO A 457 12.21 -4.64 -3.89
N ARG A 458 13.36 -4.69 -3.22
CA ARG A 458 14.32 -5.79 -3.39
C ARG A 458 14.35 -6.76 -2.22
N ARG A 459 14.06 -6.28 -1.03
CA ARG A 459 14.14 -7.07 0.20
C ARG A 459 13.39 -6.41 1.34
N PHE A 460 12.84 -7.22 2.24
CA PHE A 460 12.12 -6.69 3.39
C PHE A 460 12.21 -7.62 4.60
N ALA A 461 12.01 -7.04 5.78
CA ALA A 461 11.84 -7.77 7.02
C ALA A 461 10.67 -7.19 7.82
N VAL A 462 9.65 -8.00 8.10
CA VAL A 462 8.52 -7.70 8.98
C VAL A 462 8.64 -8.59 10.21
N VAL A 463 9.13 -8.03 11.32
CA VAL A 463 9.59 -8.84 12.48
C VAL A 463 9.03 -8.37 13.81
N ASN A 464 8.53 -9.29 14.62
CA ASN A 464 8.07 -9.05 15.99
C ASN A 464 7.00 -7.95 16.10
N ASN A 465 6.12 -7.83 15.11
CA ASN A 465 5.00 -6.90 15.16
C ASN A 465 3.75 -7.56 15.75
N THR A 466 2.90 -6.76 16.38
CA THR A 466 1.55 -7.15 16.78
C THR A 466 0.55 -6.48 15.85
N ILE A 467 -0.33 -7.28 15.24
CA ILE A 467 -1.38 -6.83 14.34
C ILE A 467 -2.70 -7.36 14.85
N ALA A 468 -3.69 -6.48 15.06
CA ALA A 468 -4.97 -6.92 15.56
C ALA A 468 -6.12 -5.99 15.22
N GLU A 469 -7.33 -6.58 15.19
CA GLU A 469 -8.59 -5.82 15.16
C GLU A 469 -8.59 -4.81 14.01
N THR A 470 -8.39 -5.29 12.79
CA THR A 470 -8.36 -4.48 11.58
C THR A 470 -9.40 -4.98 10.58
N VAL A 471 -9.81 -4.14 9.63
CA VAL A 471 -10.87 -4.48 8.64
C VAL A 471 -10.33 -5.33 7.49
N GLY A 472 -9.09 -5.05 7.08
CA GLY A 472 -8.42 -5.66 5.93
C GLY A 472 -7.83 -7.04 6.21
N ARG A 473 -6.87 -7.41 5.38
CA ARG A 473 -5.94 -8.53 5.63
C ARG A 473 -4.98 -8.13 6.75
N GLY A 474 -4.09 -9.02 7.17
CA GLY A 474 -3.01 -8.66 8.11
C GLY A 474 -1.81 -8.04 7.40
N MET A 475 -1.27 -8.77 6.42
CA MET A 475 -0.13 -8.34 5.61
C MET A 475 -0.38 -8.71 4.15
N LEU A 476 -0.30 -7.73 3.24
CA LEU A 476 -0.26 -7.93 1.80
C LEU A 476 1.17 -7.77 1.30
N ILE A 477 1.75 -8.82 0.75
CA ILE A 477 3.19 -8.92 0.48
C ILE A 477 3.41 -9.34 -0.97
N GLN A 478 4.09 -8.48 -1.72
CA GLN A 478 4.23 -8.62 -3.17
C GLN A 478 5.66 -8.32 -3.63
N VAL A 479 6.62 -8.51 -2.71
CA VAL A 479 8.04 -8.13 -2.81
C VAL A 479 8.92 -9.37 -2.63
N ALA A 480 10.11 -9.35 -3.23
CA ALA A 480 11.09 -10.43 -3.13
C ALA A 480 12.01 -10.35 -1.88
N ASN A 481 12.75 -11.42 -1.61
CA ASN A 481 13.75 -11.57 -0.54
C ASN A 481 13.20 -11.09 0.81
N GLY A 482 12.22 -11.82 1.30
CA GLY A 482 11.41 -11.42 2.45
C GLY A 482 11.64 -12.27 3.69
N LEU A 483 11.56 -11.62 4.85
CA LEU A 483 11.40 -12.27 6.14
C LEU A 483 10.11 -11.78 6.81
N ILE A 484 9.24 -12.71 7.20
CA ILE A 484 8.08 -12.45 8.06
C ILE A 484 8.24 -13.32 9.29
N GLN A 485 8.69 -12.74 10.41
CA GLN A 485 9.11 -13.51 11.57
C GLN A 485 8.56 -13.02 12.90
N GLY A 486 8.13 -13.94 13.76
CA GLY A 486 7.84 -13.62 15.16
C GLY A 486 6.65 -12.68 15.36
N ASN A 487 5.82 -12.47 14.34
CA ASN A 487 4.67 -11.57 14.43
C ASN A 487 3.50 -12.28 15.12
N THR A 488 2.69 -11.49 15.82
CA THR A 488 1.41 -11.94 16.40
C THR A 488 0.26 -11.28 15.65
N LEU A 489 -0.61 -12.09 15.05
CA LEU A 489 -1.77 -11.64 14.29
C LEU A 489 -3.03 -12.19 14.96
N ARG A 490 -3.96 -11.33 15.40
CA ARG A 490 -5.16 -11.74 16.14
C ARG A 490 -6.42 -11.04 15.65
N ASN A 491 -7.56 -11.74 15.68
CA ASN A 491 -8.88 -11.16 15.39
C ASN A 491 -8.96 -10.45 14.04
N LEU A 492 -8.39 -11.06 13.00
CA LEU A 492 -8.47 -10.55 11.63
C LEU A 492 -9.66 -11.17 10.91
N PRO A 493 -10.54 -10.38 10.29
CA PRO A 493 -11.70 -10.89 9.56
C PRO A 493 -11.33 -11.48 8.18
N ARG A 494 -10.05 -11.49 7.80
CA ARG A 494 -9.54 -11.91 6.49
C ARG A 494 -8.19 -12.63 6.63
N THR A 495 -7.63 -13.05 5.49
CA THR A 495 -6.28 -13.64 5.38
C THR A 495 -5.27 -12.85 6.20
N ALA A 496 -4.53 -13.55 7.06
CA ALA A 496 -3.54 -12.93 7.93
C ALA A 496 -2.28 -12.53 7.14
N ILE A 497 -1.79 -13.39 6.26
CA ILE A 497 -0.63 -13.08 5.38
C ILE A 497 -1.00 -13.48 3.96
N ARG A 498 -1.05 -12.52 3.05
CA ARG A 498 -1.33 -12.74 1.64
C ARG A 498 -0.10 -12.40 0.80
N LEU A 499 0.46 -13.42 0.18
CA LEU A 499 1.51 -13.30 -0.84
C LEU A 499 0.83 -13.15 -2.20
N LEU A 500 0.94 -11.98 -2.83
CA LEU A 500 0.17 -11.66 -4.03
C LEU A 500 1.04 -11.14 -5.17
N THR A 501 0.65 -11.49 -6.39
CA THR A 501 0.93 -10.72 -7.61
C THR A 501 -0.40 -10.49 -8.30
N SER A 502 -0.76 -9.26 -8.64
CA SER A 502 -2.03 -8.96 -9.29
C SER A 502 -1.82 -8.05 -10.50
N TYR A 503 -1.83 -8.65 -11.69
CA TYR A 503 -1.78 -7.93 -12.95
C TYR A 503 -3.11 -7.24 -13.30
N ASP A 504 -4.22 -7.72 -12.75
CA ASP A 504 -5.56 -7.14 -12.89
C ASP A 504 -6.44 -7.68 -11.75
N PRO A 505 -7.18 -6.84 -11.00
CA PRO A 505 -7.40 -5.41 -11.22
C PRO A 505 -6.33 -4.47 -10.65
N TRP A 506 -5.48 -4.94 -9.74
CA TRP A 506 -4.75 -4.01 -8.88
C TRP A 506 -3.51 -3.40 -9.52
N LEU A 507 -2.93 -4.10 -10.51
CA LEU A 507 -1.66 -3.71 -11.12
C LEU A 507 -0.54 -3.56 -10.07
N GLU A 508 -0.43 -4.57 -9.21
CA GLU A 508 0.48 -4.60 -8.08
C GLU A 508 1.32 -5.87 -8.00
N GLY A 509 2.58 -5.69 -7.60
CA GLY A 509 3.45 -6.78 -7.16
C GLY A 509 4.44 -7.27 -8.21
N ALA A 510 5.59 -7.72 -7.72
CA ALA A 510 6.67 -8.31 -8.50
C ALA A 510 6.69 -9.84 -8.44
N GLY A 511 5.86 -10.43 -7.57
CA GLY A 511 6.03 -11.79 -7.08
C GLY A 511 6.53 -11.78 -5.64
N ALA A 512 5.85 -12.52 -4.76
CA ALA A 512 6.46 -12.92 -3.49
C ALA A 512 7.48 -14.03 -3.77
N ILE A 513 8.74 -13.63 -3.94
CA ILE A 513 9.84 -14.49 -4.39
C ILE A 513 10.90 -14.56 -3.31
N ASN A 514 11.35 -15.76 -2.94
CA ASN A 514 12.31 -15.96 -1.85
C ASN A 514 11.83 -15.36 -0.52
N VAL A 515 10.60 -15.71 -0.12
CA VAL A 515 10.00 -15.22 1.12
C VAL A 515 9.95 -16.34 2.15
N ARG A 516 10.49 -16.05 3.34
CA ARG A 516 10.41 -16.93 4.50
C ARG A 516 9.40 -16.38 5.52
N ILE A 517 8.42 -17.21 5.89
CA ILE A 517 7.40 -16.92 6.89
C ILE A 517 7.62 -17.88 8.06
N THR A 518 8.12 -17.37 9.18
CA THR A 518 8.58 -18.24 10.27
C THR A 518 8.23 -17.78 11.67
N ASN A 519 7.88 -18.73 12.55
CA ASN A 519 7.65 -18.47 13.97
C ASN A 519 6.60 -17.37 14.25
N ASN A 520 5.61 -17.21 13.37
CA ASN A 520 4.50 -16.29 13.62
C ASN A 520 3.40 -17.01 14.41
N THR A 521 2.70 -16.27 15.27
CA THR A 521 1.50 -16.75 15.97
C THR A 521 0.27 -16.09 15.36
N ILE A 522 -0.68 -16.89 14.91
CA ILE A 522 -1.92 -16.40 14.28
C ILE A 522 -3.11 -16.97 15.04
N GLU A 523 -3.87 -16.11 15.70
CA GLU A 523 -4.98 -16.45 16.58
C GLU A 523 -6.32 -16.15 15.92
N GLY A 524 -7.18 -17.17 15.82
CA GLY A 524 -8.51 -17.02 15.24
C GLY A 524 -8.48 -16.68 13.75
N GLY A 525 -7.44 -17.09 13.02
CA GLY A 525 -7.26 -16.77 11.61
C GLY A 525 -8.42 -17.25 10.73
N ARG A 526 -8.75 -16.45 9.71
CA ARG A 526 -9.95 -16.56 8.88
C ARG A 526 -9.63 -16.47 7.39
N ALA A 527 -10.53 -16.99 6.56
CA ALA A 527 -10.47 -16.88 5.11
C ALA A 527 -11.12 -15.57 4.63
N GLU A 528 -10.61 -15.05 3.52
CA GLU A 528 -11.37 -14.14 2.67
C GLU A 528 -12.45 -14.89 1.89
N LEU A 529 -13.70 -14.45 2.05
CA LEU A 529 -14.86 -15.05 1.40
C LEU A 529 -15.17 -14.37 0.06
N GLY A 530 -16.03 -14.99 -0.76
CA GLY A 530 -16.60 -14.38 -1.98
C GLY A 530 -15.69 -14.34 -3.21
N PHE A 531 -14.59 -15.10 -3.20
CA PHE A 531 -13.83 -15.41 -4.42
C PHE A 531 -14.32 -16.71 -5.06
N ASN A 532 -13.98 -16.93 -6.32
CA ASN A 532 -14.14 -18.21 -7.01
C ASN A 532 -13.04 -19.24 -6.66
N TYR A 533 -12.20 -18.91 -5.69
CA TYR A 533 -11.13 -19.74 -5.14
C TYR A 533 -11.14 -19.66 -3.61
N VAL A 534 -10.45 -20.60 -2.96
CA VAL A 534 -10.38 -20.69 -1.50
C VAL A 534 -9.19 -19.87 -1.01
N THR A 535 -9.33 -19.26 0.16
CA THR A 535 -8.20 -18.63 0.85
C THR A 535 -8.01 -19.28 2.21
N GLY A 536 -6.74 -19.36 2.64
CA GLY A 536 -6.34 -19.82 3.95
C GLY A 536 -5.90 -18.65 4.84
N ILE A 537 -5.41 -18.96 6.04
CA ILE A 537 -4.85 -17.97 6.96
C ILE A 537 -3.59 -17.32 6.36
N ILE A 538 -2.72 -18.14 5.77
CA ILE A 538 -1.66 -17.69 4.86
C ILE A 538 -2.06 -18.12 3.44
N THR A 539 -2.12 -17.18 2.52
CA THR A 539 -2.46 -17.45 1.13
C THR A 539 -1.36 -16.97 0.19
N SER A 540 -0.95 -17.79 -0.77
CA SER A 540 -0.14 -17.36 -1.91
C SER A 540 -0.92 -17.51 -3.20
N LEU A 541 -0.97 -16.46 -4.02
CA LEU A 541 -1.59 -16.52 -5.34
C LEU A 541 -1.08 -15.44 -6.30
N GLY A 542 -1.21 -15.70 -7.58
CA GLY A 542 -1.11 -14.71 -8.65
C GLY A 542 -2.45 -14.55 -9.36
N GLU A 543 -2.78 -13.33 -9.75
CA GLU A 543 -3.99 -12.97 -10.47
C GLU A 543 -3.64 -12.26 -11.77
N VAL A 544 -4.35 -12.64 -12.82
CA VAL A 544 -4.31 -12.01 -14.14
C VAL A 544 -5.70 -11.47 -14.48
N VAL A 545 -5.93 -11.13 -15.76
CA VAL A 545 -7.17 -10.52 -16.27
C VAL A 545 -8.43 -11.10 -15.60
N SER A 546 -9.26 -10.20 -15.07
CA SER A 546 -10.50 -10.50 -14.34
C SER A 546 -10.30 -11.33 -13.06
N ALA A 547 -9.20 -11.10 -12.34
CA ALA A 547 -8.83 -11.81 -11.11
C ALA A 547 -8.79 -13.34 -11.28
N LYS A 548 -8.40 -13.81 -12.47
CA LYS A 548 -8.24 -15.24 -12.74
C LYS A 548 -6.91 -15.73 -12.17
N ILE A 549 -6.90 -16.90 -11.54
CA ILE A 549 -5.67 -17.60 -11.18
C ILE A 549 -5.11 -18.26 -12.45
N PRO A 550 -3.90 -17.90 -12.90
CA PRO A 550 -3.30 -18.50 -14.07
C PRO A 550 -2.59 -19.81 -13.71
N THR A 551 -2.18 -20.57 -14.72
CA THR A 551 -1.51 -21.88 -14.55
C THR A 551 0.00 -21.77 -14.37
N ASN A 552 0.59 -20.64 -14.77
CA ASN A 552 2.02 -20.36 -14.63
C ASN A 552 2.35 -19.83 -13.22
N PHE A 553 3.59 -20.04 -12.79
CA PHE A 553 4.07 -19.62 -11.46
C PHE A 553 4.29 -18.12 -11.38
N HIS A 554 3.81 -17.50 -10.30
CA HIS A 554 3.97 -16.07 -10.03
C HIS A 554 4.68 -15.79 -8.71
N ASN A 555 4.71 -16.79 -7.82
CA ASN A 555 5.35 -16.70 -6.50
C ASN A 555 6.32 -17.88 -6.31
N GLY A 556 7.24 -17.76 -5.37
CA GLY A 556 8.24 -18.80 -5.08
C GLY A 556 9.69 -18.38 -5.36
N PRO A 557 10.70 -19.04 -4.76
CA PRO A 557 10.58 -20.08 -3.73
C PRO A 557 10.01 -19.51 -2.41
N LEU A 558 9.27 -20.33 -1.66
CA LEU A 558 8.68 -19.95 -0.38
C LEU A 558 9.10 -20.94 0.72
N LYS A 559 9.33 -20.43 1.92
CA LYS A 559 9.54 -21.27 3.11
C LYS A 559 8.61 -20.84 4.22
N ILE A 560 7.74 -21.74 4.65
CA ILE A 560 6.73 -21.49 5.69
C ILE A 560 7.02 -22.45 6.83
N ASP A 561 7.66 -21.97 7.90
CA ASP A 561 8.20 -22.84 8.94
C ASP A 561 8.03 -22.38 10.38
N GLY A 562 7.61 -23.27 11.28
CA GLY A 562 7.52 -22.98 12.71
C GLY A 562 6.35 -22.08 13.12
N ASN A 563 5.37 -21.85 12.25
CA ASN A 563 4.23 -20.97 12.55
C ASN A 563 3.19 -21.70 13.42
N LYS A 564 2.59 -20.96 14.36
CA LYS A 564 1.56 -21.46 15.28
C LYS A 564 0.20 -20.86 14.92
N PHE A 565 -0.72 -21.69 14.45
CA PHE A 565 -2.11 -21.30 14.22
C PHE A 565 -2.96 -21.75 15.41
N VAL A 566 -3.48 -20.79 16.17
CA VAL A 566 -4.28 -21.02 17.36
C VAL A 566 -5.76 -20.83 17.02
N ALA A 567 -6.57 -21.86 17.26
CA ALA A 567 -8.00 -21.88 16.93
C ALA A 567 -8.30 -21.41 15.48
N PRO A 568 -7.70 -22.04 14.45
CA PRO A 568 -7.94 -21.66 13.06
C PRO A 568 -9.42 -21.89 12.68
N ASN A 569 -10.03 -20.90 12.02
CA ASN A 569 -11.41 -21.00 11.52
C ASN A 569 -11.48 -21.34 10.02
N THR A 570 -10.35 -21.67 9.40
CA THR A 570 -10.21 -22.06 7.99
C THR A 570 -8.92 -22.86 7.81
N ALA A 571 -8.61 -23.31 6.59
CA ALA A 571 -7.33 -23.89 6.23
C ALA A 571 -6.17 -22.94 6.61
N CYS A 572 -5.14 -23.45 7.28
CA CYS A 572 -3.99 -22.62 7.67
C CYS A 572 -3.23 -22.08 6.45
N LEU A 573 -3.13 -22.87 5.37
CA LEU A 573 -2.42 -22.51 4.14
C LEU A 573 -3.31 -22.74 2.91
N ALA A 574 -3.29 -21.80 1.96
CA ALA A 574 -3.82 -21.98 0.62
C ALA A 574 -2.81 -21.45 -0.41
N LEU A 575 -2.25 -22.33 -1.24
CA LEU A 575 -1.13 -21.99 -2.12
C LEU A 575 -1.52 -22.26 -3.58
N TYR A 576 -1.51 -21.21 -4.37
CA TYR A 576 -1.76 -21.23 -5.81
C TYR A 576 -0.50 -20.76 -6.52
N ASN A 577 -0.27 -21.34 -7.71
CA ASN A 577 0.75 -20.93 -8.66
C ASN A 577 2.07 -20.45 -8.03
N ALA A 578 2.51 -21.20 -7.02
CA ALA A 578 3.74 -20.98 -6.30
C ALA A 578 4.69 -22.14 -6.58
N LYS A 579 5.93 -21.81 -6.92
CA LYS A 579 6.99 -22.79 -7.18
C LYS A 579 7.86 -22.97 -5.94
N ASP A 580 8.40 -24.17 -5.75
CA ASP A 580 9.41 -24.48 -4.72
C ASP A 580 9.01 -24.01 -3.31
N VAL A 581 7.87 -24.53 -2.84
CA VAL A 581 7.35 -24.24 -1.50
C VAL A 581 7.76 -25.32 -0.51
N VAL A 582 8.36 -24.91 0.60
CA VAL A 582 8.73 -25.78 1.72
C VAL A 582 7.89 -25.40 2.94
N GLU A 583 7.18 -26.39 3.49
CA GLU A 583 6.32 -26.27 4.66
C GLU A 583 6.83 -27.23 5.74
N GLN A 584 7.19 -26.72 6.93
CA GLN A 584 7.84 -27.51 7.97
C GLN A 584 7.49 -27.02 9.37
N ASN A 585 7.25 -27.93 10.31
CA ASN A 585 7.10 -27.62 11.74
C ASN A 585 6.02 -26.56 12.07
N ASN A 586 4.99 -26.41 11.24
CA ASN A 586 3.85 -25.56 11.56
C ASN A 586 2.82 -26.35 12.39
N THR A 587 2.14 -25.70 13.32
CA THR A 587 1.03 -26.32 14.07
C THR A 587 -0.30 -25.72 13.63
N CYS A 588 -1.19 -26.53 13.06
CA CYS A 588 -2.50 -26.09 12.59
C CYS A 588 -3.62 -26.70 13.42
N GLY A 589 -3.96 -26.05 14.55
CA GLY A 589 -5.17 -26.34 15.35
C GLY A 589 -5.21 -27.73 15.98
#